data_AF-A0A7L2IHA0-F1
#
_entry.id   AF-A0A7L2IHA0-F1
#
_cell.length_a   1.000
_cell.length_b   1.000
_cell.length_c   1.000
_cell.angle_alpha   90.00
_cell.angle_beta   90.00
_cell.angle_gamma   90.00
#
_symmetry.space_group_name_H-M   'P 1'
#
loop_
_entity.id
_entity.type
_entity.pdbx_description
1 polymer ?
#
loop_
_entity_poly.entity_id
_entity_poly.type
_entity_poly.pdbx_seq_one_letter_code
_entity_poly.pdbx_strand_id
1 'polypeptide(L)' 'FEEFVYTYRIFREHQGHFRIQTSEGVPQKTFRTLKDLIYTYEKPGQGLVINLRYPVKKPKDSQRRQ' A
#
# COMPACT_ATOMS: atom_id res chain seq x y z
N PHE A 1 15.46 5.18 10.90
CA PHE A 1 14.70 5.24 9.65
C PHE A 1 14.58 6.70 9.29
N GLU A 2 14.88 7.04 8.05
CA GLU A 2 14.89 8.42 7.58
C GLU A 2 13.46 9.01 7.57
N GLU A 3 13.33 10.33 7.73
CA GLU A 3 12.05 11.06 7.72
C GLU A 3 11.49 11.21 6.29
N PHE A 4 11.43 10.11 5.54
CA PHE A 4 10.94 10.09 4.16
C PHE A 4 9.61 9.38 4.03
N VAL A 5 8.81 9.84 3.07
CA VAL A 5 7.57 9.20 2.64
C VAL A 5 7.86 8.31 1.43
N TYR A 6 7.85 7.01 1.63
CA TYR A 6 7.97 6.04 0.54
C TYR A 6 6.61 5.83 -0.13
N THR A 7 6.51 6.26 -1.39
CA THR A 7 5.27 6.16 -2.18
C THR A 7 5.35 5.01 -3.18
N TYR A 8 4.35 4.14 -3.18
CA TYR A 8 4.24 2.99 -4.07
C TYR A 8 3.03 3.13 -4.98
N ARG A 9 3.17 2.75 -6.25
CA ARG A 9 2.07 2.81 -7.22
C ARG A 9 1.27 1.51 -7.18
N ILE A 10 -0.05 1.62 -7.04
CA ILE A 10 -0.99 0.52 -7.16
C ILE A 10 -1.80 0.71 -8.43
N PHE A 11 -1.80 -0.30 -9.28
CA PHE A 11 -2.51 -0.36 -10.56
C PHE A 11 -3.67 -1.32 -10.45
N ARG A 12 -4.78 -0.99 -11.10
CA ARG A 12 -5.89 -1.91 -11.30
C ARG A 12 -5.71 -2.62 -12.64
N GLU A 13 -5.63 -3.95 -12.61
CA GLU A 13 -5.45 -4.78 -13.79
C GLU A 13 -6.78 -5.23 -14.39
N HIS A 14 -6.70 -5.89 -15.55
CA HIS A 14 -7.83 -6.56 -16.16
C HIS A 14 -8.46 -7.54 -15.16
N GLN A 15 -9.80 -7.65 -15.18
CA GLN A 15 -10.60 -8.43 -14.23
C GLN A 15 -10.66 -7.86 -12.80
N GLY A 16 -10.18 -6.64 -12.57
CA GLY A 16 -10.37 -5.93 -11.30
C GLY A 16 -9.36 -6.28 -10.20
N HIS A 17 -8.33 -7.06 -10.54
CA HIS A 17 -7.19 -7.32 -9.67
C HIS A 17 -6.32 -6.07 -9.46
N PHE A 18 -5.44 -6.12 -8.46
CA PHE A 18 -4.52 -5.04 -8.11
C PHE A 18 -3.09 -5.52 -8.20
N ARG A 19 -2.23 -4.67 -8.76
CA ARG A 19 -0.79 -4.86 -8.78
C ARG A 19 -0.11 -3.68 -8.13
N ILE A 20 0.96 -3.92 -7.40
CA ILE A 20 1.79 -2.88 -6.79
C ILE A 20 3.20 -2.92 -7.37
N GLN A 21 3.79 -1.74 -7.58
CA GLN A 21 5.19 -1.61 -7.97
C GLN A 21 6.04 -1.38 -6.72
N THR A 22 6.83 -2.39 -6.35
CA THR A 22 7.77 -2.36 -5.20
C THR A 22 9.22 -2.22 -5.68
N SER A 23 10.20 -2.37 -4.76
CA SER A 23 11.62 -2.36 -5.09
C SER A 23 11.99 -3.35 -6.20
N GLU A 24 13.00 -3.01 -6.99
CA GLU A 24 13.55 -3.87 -8.04
C GLU A 24 14.00 -5.22 -7.47
N GLY A 25 13.85 -6.28 -8.27
CA GLY A 25 14.21 -7.65 -7.88
C GLY A 25 13.16 -8.39 -7.04
N VAL A 26 12.08 -7.73 -6.58
CA VAL A 26 10.97 -8.41 -5.91
C VAL A 26 9.99 -8.96 -6.96
N PRO A 27 9.61 -10.25 -6.88
CA PRO A 27 8.62 -10.82 -7.78
C PRO A 27 7.31 -10.04 -7.73
N GLN A 28 6.77 -9.74 -8.91
CA GLN A 28 5.51 -9.03 -9.04
C GLN A 28 4.36 -9.86 -8.45
N LYS A 29 3.50 -9.21 -7.65
CA LYS A 29 2.32 -9.84 -7.05
C LYS A 29 1.05 -9.16 -7.55
N THR A 30 0.04 -10.00 -7.80
CA THR A 30 -1.32 -9.57 -8.16
C THR A 30 -2.27 -10.00 -7.05
N PHE A 31 -3.17 -9.11 -6.65
CA PHE A 31 -4.11 -9.28 -5.54
C PHE A 31 -5.55 -9.16 -6.02
N ARG A 32 -6.46 -9.97 -5.48
CA ARG A 32 -7.90 -9.87 -5.81
C ARG A 32 -8.54 -8.64 -5.18
N THR A 33 -8.13 -8.29 -3.98
CA THR A 33 -8.67 -7.14 -3.24
C THR A 33 -7.56 -6.27 -2.65
N LEU A 34 -7.87 -5.00 -2.36
CA LEU A 34 -6.97 -4.12 -1.60
C LEU A 34 -6.69 -4.64 -0.19
N LYS A 35 -7.64 -5.37 0.42
CA LYS A 35 -7.44 -5.96 1.75
C LYS A 35 -6.34 -7.01 1.74
N ASP A 36 -6.34 -7.88 0.72
CA ASP A 36 -5.31 -8.93 0.57
C ASP A 36 -3.92 -8.33 0.33
N LEU A 37 -3.87 -7.23 -0.45
CA LEU A 37 -2.66 -6.45 -0.65
C LEU A 37 -2.15 -5.92 0.70
N ILE A 38 -2.99 -5.23 1.47
CA ILE A 38 -2.61 -4.67 2.78
C ILE A 38 -2.10 -5.77 3.71
N TYR A 39 -2.86 -6.86 3.87
CA TYR A 39 -2.50 -7.98 4.74
C TYR A 39 -1.15 -8.62 4.38
N THR A 40 -0.85 -8.70 3.08
CA THR A 40 0.46 -9.20 2.63
C THR A 40 1.58 -8.28 3.10
N TYR A 41 1.42 -6.98 2.92
CA TYR A 41 2.44 -5.97 3.23
C TYR A 41 2.53 -5.57 4.71
N GLU A 42 1.62 -6.05 5.56
CA GLU A 42 1.80 -6.02 7.01
C GLU A 42 2.95 -6.94 7.47
N LYS A 43 3.31 -7.95 6.68
CA LYS A 43 4.43 -8.86 6.97
C LYS A 43 5.76 -8.23 6.54
N PRO A 44 6.85 -8.44 7.31
CA PRO A 44 8.18 -7.96 6.92
C PRO A 44 8.71 -8.69 5.67
N GLY A 45 9.67 -8.05 4.98
CA GLY A 45 10.40 -8.66 3.87
C GLY A 45 9.59 -8.85 2.58
N GLN A 46 8.51 -8.09 2.38
CA GLN A 46 7.62 -8.23 1.21
C GLN A 46 7.91 -7.25 0.06
N GLY A 47 8.96 -6.43 0.17
CA GLY A 47 9.36 -5.46 -0.86
C GLY A 47 8.99 -4.00 -0.56
N LEU A 48 8.43 -3.70 0.62
CA LEU A 48 8.39 -2.34 1.15
C LEU A 48 9.62 -2.07 2.00
N VAL A 49 10.02 -0.81 2.09
CA VAL A 49 11.10 -0.36 2.99
C VAL A 49 10.75 -0.68 4.45
N ILE A 50 9.48 -0.54 4.81
CA ILE A 50 8.94 -0.92 6.12
C ILE A 50 7.58 -1.60 5.95
N ASN A 51 7.29 -2.60 6.79
CA ASN A 51 6.01 -3.28 6.80
C ASN A 51 4.89 -2.37 7.33
N LEU A 52 3.68 -2.52 6.80
CA LEU A 52 2.51 -1.76 7.25
C LEU A 52 2.18 -2.16 8.70
N ARG A 53 1.90 -1.17 9.56
CA ARG A 53 1.58 -1.40 10.99
C ARG A 53 0.42 -0.56 11.49
N TYR A 54 0.45 0.74 11.18
CA TYR A 54 -0.49 1.71 11.74
C TYR A 54 -1.28 2.39 10.62
N PRO A 55 -2.53 1.95 10.34
CA PRO A 55 -3.33 2.56 9.30
C PRO A 55 -3.73 3.99 9.69
N VAL A 56 -3.31 4.97 8.90
CA VAL A 56 -3.70 6.37 9.06
C VAL A 56 -5.10 6.54 8.46
N LYS A 57 -6.11 6.71 9.31
CA LYS A 57 -7.50 6.92 8.88
C LYS A 57 -7.65 8.33 8.31
N LYS A 58 -8.51 8.46 7.28
CA LYS A 58 -8.92 9.78 6.79
C LYS A 58 -9.44 10.60 7.99
N PRO A 59 -8.97 11.84 8.20
CA PRO A 59 -9.57 12.73 9.19
C PRO A 59 -11.07 12.80 8.93
N LYS A 60 -11.88 12.65 9.99
CA LYS A 60 -13.30 13.01 9.86
C LYS A 60 -13.33 14.48 9.48
N ASP A 61 -14.13 14.85 8.49
CA ASP A 61 -14.32 16.24 8.11
C ASP A 61 -14.88 17.00 9.34
N SER A 62 -14.02 17.49 10.21
CA SER A 62 -14.36 18.57 11.13
C SER A 62 -14.65 19.74 10.21
N GLN A 63 -15.95 19.99 10.00
CA GLN A 63 -16.53 21.00 9.13
C GLN A 63 -15.48 21.97 8.60
N ARG A 64 -15.12 21.82 7.32
CA ARG A 64 -14.47 22.88 6.55
C ARG A 64 -15.45 24.04 6.60
N ARG A 65 -15.34 24.90 7.62
CA ARG A 65 -16.04 26.18 7.70
C ARG A 65 -15.54 26.98 6.50
N GLN A 66 -16.32 26.93 5.43
CA GLN A 66 -16.31 27.96 4.40
C GLN A 66 -17.28 29.05 4.83
#